data_AF-A0A932W0S7-F1
#
_entry.id   AF-A0A932W0S7-F1
#
_cell.length_a   1.000
_cell.length_b   1.000
_cell.length_c   1.000
_cell.angle_alpha   90.00
_cell.angle_beta   90.00
_cell.angle_gamma   90.00
#
_symmetry.space_group_name_H-M   'P 1'
#
loop_
_entity.id
_entity.type
_entity.pdbx_description
1 polymer ?
#
loop_
_entity_poly.entity_id
_entity_poly.type
_entity_poly.pdbx_seq_one_letter_code
_entity_poly.pdbx_strand_id
1 'polypeptide(L)'
;MNTAVAVLPTLPFSFQVQTDEYRAQPIPGANAKLGHCFVRVKELPKQLEAFMEVNPRVPSTTKKGVLSGPVINGILETLRDYPDDMALKNQGVYILAHDVSFKKETGGVGFLTITLTDPERHGIVNGGHTFAAIRAVLEESETAEESANESTLDRAYVRLHIYQGIDREKVPDIAEGLNRSKQVDDPSLDNLKGHFETIRKVMEGKPGCDQIAYFQGADGDVYITEILVYLEMFNSDRFPARKHPHYLFSRTKSALQFFEKDIEKKPSPVDLIIPRLPEILVLADTIRLRTPKSAKDIGFSFGRMKEKEGAKKRAKLPKGKGETLPFLPGKTAEYRVPKGWLYPMLAAFRANVDWNLEQNAFKWYMPLDKLLDEVITDLVQVCVTEHRDNNLKPDLVGKRESTYGQCYDKVLLHLLRSGVKIRQD
;
A
#
# COMPACT_ATOMS: atom_id res chain seq x y z
N MET A 1 -14.18 -32.84 -18.16
CA MET A 1 -12.90 -32.21 -17.77
C MET A 1 -12.09 -33.29 -17.08
N ASN A 2 -11.00 -33.74 -17.72
CA ASN A 2 -10.08 -34.71 -17.13
C ASN A 2 -9.39 -34.06 -15.93
N THR A 3 -9.85 -34.36 -14.72
CA THR A 3 -9.06 -34.16 -13.52
C THR A 3 -7.93 -35.17 -13.60
N ALA A 4 -6.75 -34.73 -14.05
CA ALA A 4 -5.53 -35.49 -13.85
C ALA A 4 -5.39 -35.73 -12.34
N VAL A 5 -5.64 -36.97 -11.91
CA VAL A 5 -5.35 -37.40 -10.55
C VAL A 5 -3.85 -37.25 -10.39
N ALA A 6 -3.41 -36.29 -9.58
CA ALA A 6 -2.00 -36.13 -9.26
C ALA A 6 -1.51 -37.47 -8.70
N VAL A 7 -0.57 -38.11 -9.39
CA VAL A 7 0.02 -39.37 -8.94
C VAL A 7 0.76 -39.04 -7.64
N LEU A 8 0.22 -39.49 -6.52
CA LEU A 8 0.86 -39.31 -5.22
C LEU A 8 2.23 -40.00 -5.25
N PRO A 9 3.30 -39.32 -4.86
CA PRO A 9 4.63 -39.93 -4.82
C PRO A 9 4.64 -41.11 -3.84
N THR A 10 5.43 -42.14 -4.15
CA THR A 10 5.67 -43.24 -3.22
C THR A 10 6.43 -42.74 -2.00
N LEU A 11 6.03 -43.19 -0.81
CA LEU A 11 6.71 -42.88 0.46
C LEU A 11 7.74 -43.98 0.79
N PRO A 12 8.97 -43.63 1.24
CA PRO A 12 9.50 -42.29 1.42
C PRO A 12 9.74 -41.56 0.07
N PHE A 13 9.31 -40.30 -0.04
CA PHE A 13 9.62 -39.47 -1.18
C PHE A 13 10.98 -38.80 -0.94
N SER A 14 11.95 -39.07 -1.80
CA SER A 14 13.27 -38.43 -1.75
C SER A 14 13.59 -37.76 -3.06
N PHE A 15 14.17 -36.57 -2.99
CA PHE A 15 14.63 -35.83 -4.15
C PHE A 15 16.01 -35.23 -3.89
N GLN A 16 16.75 -35.00 -4.97
CA GLN A 16 18.11 -34.48 -4.92
C GLN A 16 18.17 -33.15 -5.64
N VAL A 17 18.86 -32.19 -5.04
CA VAL A 17 19.12 -30.85 -5.60
C VAL A 17 20.61 -30.58 -5.55
N GLN A 18 21.14 -29.88 -6.56
CA GLN A 18 22.51 -29.42 -6.59
C GLN A 18 22.64 -28.15 -5.72
N THR A 19 23.68 -28.10 -4.91
CA THR A 19 24.02 -26.90 -4.14
C THR A 19 25.49 -26.90 -3.77
N ASP A 20 26.12 -25.74 -3.73
CA ASP A 20 27.57 -25.63 -3.47
C ASP A 20 27.92 -26.13 -2.07
N GLU A 21 27.12 -25.74 -1.07
CA GLU A 21 27.30 -26.11 0.32
C GLU A 21 25.97 -26.23 1.06
N TYR A 22 25.93 -27.18 2.00
CA TYR A 22 24.86 -27.29 2.98
C TYR A 22 25.43 -27.64 4.34
N ARG A 23 25.04 -26.88 5.36
CA ARG A 23 25.35 -27.16 6.76
C ARG A 23 24.11 -26.93 7.60
N ALA A 24 23.69 -27.96 8.32
CA ALA A 24 22.63 -27.86 9.31
C ALA A 24 23.20 -27.49 10.68
N GLN A 25 22.60 -26.50 11.33
CA GLN A 25 22.95 -26.05 12.67
C GLN A 25 21.91 -26.55 13.69
N PRO A 26 22.30 -27.03 14.88
CA PRO A 26 21.36 -27.32 15.95
C PRO A 26 20.60 -26.06 16.36
N ILE A 27 19.29 -26.18 16.60
CA ILE A 27 18.46 -25.09 17.10
C ILE A 27 18.62 -25.02 18.62
N PRO A 28 19.05 -23.88 19.19
CA PRO A 28 19.20 -23.75 20.64
C PRO A 28 17.90 -24.09 21.37
N GLY A 29 17.98 -25.01 22.35
CA GLY A 29 16.83 -25.42 23.15
C GLY A 29 15.83 -26.37 22.48
N ALA A 30 16.12 -26.86 21.26
CA ALA A 30 15.30 -27.85 20.58
C ALA A 30 16.14 -29.05 20.12
N ASN A 31 15.54 -30.24 20.08
CA ASN A 31 16.16 -31.42 19.47
C ASN A 31 15.98 -31.40 17.94
N ALA A 32 16.29 -30.27 17.32
CA ALA A 32 16.05 -30.00 15.91
C ALA A 32 17.25 -29.30 15.28
N LYS A 33 17.35 -29.36 13.95
CA LYS A 33 18.38 -28.69 13.17
C LYS A 33 17.75 -27.85 12.07
N LEU A 34 18.39 -26.74 11.74
CA LEU A 34 18.03 -25.89 10.61
C LEU A 34 19.25 -25.73 9.68
N GLY A 35 19.07 -26.06 8.42
CA GLY A 35 20.06 -25.82 7.37
C GLY A 35 19.54 -24.89 6.29
N HIS A 36 20.46 -24.23 5.59
CA HIS A 36 20.14 -23.35 4.47
C HIS A 36 21.01 -23.68 3.27
N CYS A 37 20.45 -23.54 2.08
CA CYS A 37 21.19 -23.62 0.82
C CYS A 37 20.45 -22.85 -0.27
N PHE A 38 21.14 -22.56 -1.37
CA PHE A 38 20.52 -22.05 -2.59
C PHE A 38 20.50 -23.15 -3.64
N VAL A 39 19.37 -23.26 -4.34
CA VAL A 39 19.17 -24.25 -5.41
C VAL A 39 18.58 -23.56 -6.62
N ARG A 40 18.84 -24.08 -7.82
CA ARG A 40 18.17 -23.59 -9.02
C ARG A 40 16.69 -23.90 -8.94
N VAL A 41 15.85 -22.95 -9.33
CA VAL A 41 14.39 -23.10 -9.22
C VAL A 41 13.86 -24.31 -10.00
N LYS A 42 14.49 -24.65 -11.14
CA LYS A 42 14.14 -25.80 -11.97
C LYS A 42 14.40 -27.17 -11.33
N GLU A 43 15.28 -27.21 -10.32
CA GLU A 43 15.62 -28.45 -9.62
C GLU A 43 14.57 -28.81 -8.54
N LEU A 44 13.60 -27.93 -8.27
CA LEU A 44 12.52 -28.22 -7.35
C LEU A 44 11.45 -29.11 -8.02
N PRO A 45 11.24 -30.35 -7.52
CA PRO A 45 10.36 -31.31 -8.16
C PRO A 45 8.87 -30.94 -7.98
N LYS A 46 8.06 -31.18 -9.02
CA LYS A 46 6.60 -30.97 -8.99
C LYS A 46 5.92 -31.76 -7.86
N GLN A 47 6.44 -32.94 -7.53
CA GLN A 47 5.91 -33.84 -6.50
C GLN A 47 5.84 -33.21 -5.10
N LEU A 48 6.57 -32.11 -4.84
CA LEU A 48 6.43 -31.34 -3.60
C LEU A 48 5.03 -30.71 -3.43
N GLU A 49 4.24 -30.57 -4.50
CA GLU A 49 2.84 -30.15 -4.43
C GLU A 49 1.99 -31.08 -3.52
N ALA A 50 2.37 -32.36 -3.41
CA ALA A 50 1.71 -33.33 -2.53
C ALA A 50 2.09 -33.17 -1.05
N PHE A 51 3.03 -32.27 -0.71
CA PHE A 51 3.54 -32.06 0.65
C PHE A 51 3.28 -30.62 1.12
N MET A 52 2.03 -30.18 1.00
CA MET A 52 1.58 -28.84 1.37
C MET A 52 0.71 -28.80 2.65
N GLU A 53 0.38 -29.96 3.26
CA GLU A 53 -0.55 -30.05 4.39
C GLU A 53 -0.05 -29.33 5.65
N VAL A 54 1.27 -29.25 5.83
CA VAL A 54 1.90 -28.48 6.91
C VAL A 54 1.88 -26.97 6.68
N ASN A 55 1.38 -26.50 5.53
CA ASN A 55 1.29 -25.08 5.20
C ASN A 55 -0.10 -24.50 5.56
N PRO A 56 -0.20 -23.54 6.49
CA PRO A 56 -1.47 -22.93 6.84
C PRO A 56 -1.96 -21.91 5.79
N ARG A 57 -1.11 -21.53 4.82
CA ARG A 57 -1.39 -20.46 3.86
C ARG A 57 -1.30 -20.95 2.42
N VAL A 58 -2.44 -21.33 1.87
CA VAL A 58 -2.58 -21.74 0.48
C VAL A 58 -2.51 -20.51 -0.46
N PRO A 59 -1.72 -20.56 -1.55
CA PRO A 59 -1.73 -19.52 -2.59
C PRO A 59 -3.14 -19.25 -3.14
N SER A 60 -3.52 -17.98 -3.25
CA SER A 60 -4.83 -17.61 -3.81
C SER A 60 -4.87 -17.75 -5.34
N THR A 61 -5.93 -18.37 -5.86
CA THR A 61 -6.21 -18.46 -7.29
C THR A 61 -7.45 -17.65 -7.66
N THR A 62 -7.47 -17.15 -8.89
CA THR A 62 -8.67 -16.57 -9.50
C THR A 62 -9.71 -17.67 -9.75
N LYS A 63 -10.95 -17.27 -10.09
CA LYS A 63 -12.01 -18.21 -10.51
C LYS A 63 -11.62 -19.11 -11.70
N LYS A 64 -10.59 -18.73 -12.46
CA LYS A 64 -10.05 -19.49 -13.60
C LYS A 64 -8.85 -20.37 -13.22
N GLY A 65 -8.52 -20.51 -11.93
CA GLY A 65 -7.39 -21.30 -11.45
C GLY A 65 -6.02 -20.61 -11.56
N VAL A 66 -5.94 -19.40 -12.11
CA VAL A 66 -4.69 -18.65 -12.25
C VAL A 66 -4.26 -18.08 -10.90
N LEU A 67 -2.99 -18.26 -10.52
CA LEU A 67 -2.43 -17.66 -9.31
C LEU A 67 -2.62 -16.13 -9.30
N SER A 68 -2.97 -15.57 -8.15
CA SER A 68 -3.23 -14.14 -8.03
C SER A 68 -2.90 -13.60 -6.65
N GLY A 69 -2.42 -12.35 -6.61
CA GLY A 69 -2.16 -11.62 -5.38
C GLY A 69 -0.83 -10.85 -5.47
N PRO A 70 -0.66 -9.76 -4.70
CA PRO A 70 0.53 -8.91 -4.79
C PRO A 70 1.85 -9.67 -4.59
N VAL A 71 1.87 -10.62 -3.64
CA VAL A 71 3.05 -11.43 -3.33
C VAL A 71 3.42 -12.33 -4.51
N ILE A 72 2.47 -13.06 -5.10
CA ILE A 72 2.76 -13.92 -6.25
C ILE A 72 3.16 -13.09 -7.46
N ASN A 73 2.46 -11.99 -7.73
CA ASN A 73 2.76 -11.15 -8.88
C ASN A 73 4.19 -10.62 -8.84
N GLY A 74 4.67 -10.14 -7.68
CA GLY A 74 6.06 -9.69 -7.54
C GLY A 74 7.09 -10.83 -7.69
N ILE A 75 6.75 -12.06 -7.28
CA ILE A 75 7.61 -13.23 -7.49
C ILE A 75 7.65 -13.62 -8.97
N LEU A 76 6.50 -13.62 -9.66
CA LEU A 76 6.42 -13.91 -11.10
C LEU A 76 7.19 -12.87 -11.93
N GLU A 77 7.06 -11.58 -11.59
CA GLU A 77 7.85 -10.50 -12.20
C GLU A 77 9.35 -10.73 -11.98
N THR A 78 9.76 -11.06 -10.76
CA THR A 78 11.17 -11.37 -10.47
C THR A 78 11.66 -12.57 -11.28
N LEU A 79 10.92 -13.67 -11.33
CA LEU A 79 11.32 -14.86 -12.08
C LEU A 79 11.43 -14.63 -13.59
N ARG A 80 10.56 -13.78 -14.16
CA ARG A 80 10.50 -13.53 -15.61
C ARG A 80 11.47 -12.43 -16.05
N ASP A 81 11.49 -11.32 -15.33
CA ASP A 81 12.16 -10.09 -15.77
C ASP A 81 13.52 -9.90 -15.07
N TYR A 82 13.69 -10.44 -13.86
CA TYR A 82 14.89 -10.26 -13.03
C TYR A 82 15.36 -11.58 -12.36
N PRO A 83 15.58 -12.67 -13.10
CA PRO A 83 15.81 -14.00 -12.52
C PRO A 83 17.04 -14.06 -11.60
N ASP A 84 18.11 -13.33 -11.90
CA ASP A 84 19.32 -13.24 -11.08
C ASP A 84 19.03 -12.66 -9.67
N ASP A 85 18.00 -11.81 -9.55
CA ASP A 85 17.59 -11.20 -8.28
C ASP A 85 16.72 -12.14 -7.43
N MET A 86 16.31 -13.30 -7.94
CA MET A 86 15.36 -14.18 -7.24
C MET A 86 15.87 -14.59 -5.85
N ALA A 87 17.17 -14.91 -5.74
CA ALA A 87 17.80 -15.27 -4.47
C ALA A 87 17.87 -14.10 -3.47
N LEU A 88 17.82 -12.86 -3.97
CA LEU A 88 17.92 -11.63 -3.17
C LEU A 88 16.53 -11.11 -2.74
N LYS A 89 15.56 -11.13 -3.65
CA LYS A 89 14.22 -10.57 -3.47
C LYS A 89 13.24 -11.55 -2.79
N ASN A 90 13.51 -12.86 -2.85
CA ASN A 90 12.61 -13.88 -2.29
C ASN A 90 13.09 -14.44 -0.95
N GLN A 91 12.16 -14.65 -0.01
CA GLN A 91 12.48 -15.21 1.32
C GLN A 91 12.86 -16.70 1.29
N GLY A 92 12.52 -17.42 0.23
CA GLY A 92 12.80 -18.83 0.04
C GLY A 92 11.61 -19.74 0.32
N VAL A 93 11.89 -21.04 0.38
CA VAL A 93 10.96 -22.12 0.70
C VAL A 93 11.41 -22.79 1.99
N TYR A 94 10.51 -22.91 2.96
CA TYR A 94 10.76 -23.57 4.24
C TYR A 94 10.21 -24.98 4.19
N ILE A 95 11.06 -25.97 4.41
CA ILE A 95 10.73 -27.40 4.31
C ILE A 95 10.96 -28.05 5.66
N LEU A 96 9.95 -28.78 6.16
CA LEU A 96 10.12 -29.75 7.23
C LEU A 96 10.49 -31.09 6.59
N ALA A 97 11.66 -31.63 6.93
CA ALA A 97 12.17 -32.87 6.35
C ALA A 97 12.39 -33.95 7.42
N HIS A 98 12.21 -35.20 7.01
CA HIS A 98 12.53 -36.35 7.86
C HIS A 98 14.05 -36.50 7.99
N ASP A 99 14.75 -36.48 6.85
CA ASP A 99 16.20 -36.62 6.78
C ASP A 99 16.77 -35.74 5.66
N VAL A 100 18.02 -35.29 5.86
CA VAL A 100 18.77 -34.52 4.86
C VAL A 100 20.23 -34.98 4.85
N SER A 101 20.69 -35.42 3.68
CA SER A 101 22.07 -35.85 3.45
C SER A 101 22.73 -34.98 2.40
N PHE A 102 23.89 -34.39 2.73
CA PHE A 102 24.71 -33.64 1.78
C PHE A 102 26.00 -34.39 1.45
N LYS A 103 26.33 -34.48 0.17
CA LYS A 103 27.57 -35.10 -0.33
C LYS A 103 28.21 -34.21 -1.39
N LYS A 104 29.53 -34.07 -1.36
CA LYS A 104 30.30 -33.48 -2.47
C LYS A 104 30.92 -34.62 -3.29
N GLU A 105 30.71 -34.59 -4.60
CA GLU A 105 31.32 -35.53 -5.54
C GLU A 105 32.74 -35.10 -5.91
N THR A 106 33.47 -36.01 -6.55
CA THR A 106 34.79 -35.74 -7.15
C THR A 106 34.63 -34.65 -8.21
N GLY A 107 35.20 -33.46 -7.95
CA GLY A 107 34.99 -32.25 -8.76
C GLY A 107 34.33 -31.09 -8.01
N GLY A 108 33.92 -31.31 -6.75
CA GLY A 108 33.43 -30.25 -5.86
C GLY A 108 31.93 -29.94 -5.99
N VAL A 109 31.22 -30.61 -6.90
CA VAL A 109 29.77 -30.48 -7.05
C VAL A 109 29.08 -31.09 -5.83
N GLY A 110 28.30 -30.27 -5.12
CA GLY A 110 27.52 -30.69 -3.96
C GLY A 110 26.11 -31.11 -4.34
N PHE A 111 25.64 -32.20 -3.75
CA PHE A 111 24.27 -32.67 -3.87
C PHE A 111 23.64 -32.85 -2.50
N LEU A 112 22.43 -32.31 -2.37
CA LEU A 112 21.60 -32.41 -1.18
C LEU A 112 20.43 -33.34 -1.47
N THR A 113 20.31 -34.42 -0.71
CA THR A 113 19.16 -35.32 -0.73
C THR A 113 18.24 -34.97 0.42
N ILE A 114 16.96 -34.72 0.12
CA ILE A 114 15.91 -34.39 1.10
C ILE A 114 14.87 -35.50 1.06
N THR A 115 14.53 -36.06 2.22
CA THR A 115 13.57 -37.16 2.35
C THR A 115 12.36 -36.73 3.17
N LEU A 116 11.17 -37.02 2.63
CA LEU A 116 9.87 -36.77 3.25
C LEU A 116 9.13 -38.12 3.41
N THR A 117 8.59 -38.37 4.61
CA THR A 117 7.95 -39.66 4.93
C THR A 117 6.47 -39.58 5.31
N ASP A 118 5.97 -38.39 5.61
CA ASP A 118 4.63 -38.17 6.16
C ASP A 118 4.17 -36.75 5.79
N PRO A 119 3.20 -36.58 4.86
CA PRO A 119 2.69 -35.27 4.44
C PRO A 119 2.09 -34.42 5.58
N GLU A 120 1.60 -35.04 6.66
CA GLU A 120 1.06 -34.32 7.82
C GLU A 120 2.17 -33.74 8.73
N ARG A 121 3.44 -34.14 8.52
CA ARG A 121 4.61 -33.70 9.30
C ARG A 121 5.69 -33.02 8.47
N HIS A 122 5.81 -33.41 7.21
CA HIS A 122 6.89 -33.05 6.32
C HIS A 122 6.35 -32.34 5.08
N GLY A 123 7.11 -31.39 4.56
CA GLY A 123 6.68 -30.60 3.41
C GLY A 123 6.95 -29.11 3.55
N ILE A 124 6.36 -28.33 2.65
CA ILE A 124 6.57 -26.89 2.57
C ILE A 124 5.72 -26.21 3.65
N VAL A 125 6.32 -25.85 4.78
CA VAL A 125 5.63 -25.18 5.91
C VAL A 125 5.45 -23.67 5.68
N ASN A 126 6.32 -23.04 4.86
CA ASN A 126 6.20 -21.66 4.41
C ASN A 126 6.88 -21.49 3.04
N GLY A 127 6.54 -20.44 2.28
CA GLY A 127 7.04 -20.22 0.93
C GLY A 127 6.18 -20.89 -0.16
N GLY A 128 4.96 -21.32 0.17
CA GLY A 128 4.04 -21.92 -0.81
C GLY A 128 3.72 -21.02 -2.01
N HIS A 129 3.68 -19.70 -1.82
CA HIS A 129 3.50 -18.74 -2.91
C HIS A 129 4.73 -18.70 -3.85
N THR A 130 5.94 -18.79 -3.27
CA THR A 130 7.20 -18.92 -4.03
C THR A 130 7.22 -20.20 -4.85
N PHE A 131 6.93 -21.35 -4.21
CA PHE A 131 6.92 -22.63 -4.89
C PHE A 131 5.87 -22.67 -6.02
N ALA A 132 4.64 -22.20 -5.76
CA ALA A 132 3.61 -22.13 -6.78
C ALA A 132 3.99 -21.23 -7.97
N ALA A 133 4.62 -20.07 -7.73
CA ALA A 133 5.09 -19.20 -8.79
C ALA A 133 6.21 -19.86 -9.63
N ILE A 134 7.15 -20.55 -8.98
CA ILE A 134 8.18 -21.35 -9.67
C ILE A 134 7.53 -22.41 -10.56
N ARG A 135 6.57 -23.19 -10.01
CA ARG A 135 5.85 -24.22 -10.77
C ARG A 135 5.12 -23.64 -11.98
N ALA A 136 4.43 -22.51 -11.81
CA ALA A 136 3.71 -21.86 -12.90
C ALA A 136 4.64 -21.44 -14.05
N VAL A 137 5.79 -20.83 -13.76
CA VAL A 137 6.73 -20.40 -14.81
C VAL A 137 7.42 -21.59 -15.49
N LEU A 138 7.70 -22.68 -14.74
CA LEU A 138 8.23 -23.91 -15.34
C LEU A 138 7.21 -24.57 -16.28
N GLU A 139 5.94 -24.66 -15.89
CA GLU A 139 4.88 -25.22 -16.74
C GLU A 139 4.61 -24.37 -18.00
N GLU A 140 4.70 -23.04 -17.87
CA GLU A 140 4.67 -22.12 -19.02
C GLU A 140 5.84 -22.40 -19.99
N SER A 141 7.04 -22.70 -19.46
CA SER A 141 8.21 -23.00 -20.28
C SER A 141 8.13 -24.37 -20.97
N GLU A 142 7.53 -25.39 -20.35
CA GLU A 142 7.34 -26.73 -20.93
C GLU A 142 6.33 -26.73 -22.10
N THR A 143 5.48 -25.71 -22.19
CA THR A 143 4.39 -25.62 -23.20
C THR A 143 4.67 -24.63 -24.33
N ALA A 144 5.69 -23.79 -24.21
CA ALA A 144 6.12 -22.88 -25.27
C ALA A 144 7.21 -23.53 -26.14
N GLU A 145 7.06 -23.46 -27.48
CA GLU A 145 8.12 -23.88 -28.41
C GLU A 145 9.43 -23.12 -28.10
N GLU A 146 10.49 -23.90 -27.86
CA GLU A 146 11.76 -23.53 -27.20
C GLU A 146 12.47 -22.31 -27.80
N SER A 147 13.02 -21.45 -26.93
CA SER A 147 14.41 -20.92 -26.99
C SER A 147 14.69 -19.67 -26.14
N ALA A 148 13.67 -18.91 -25.69
CA ALA A 148 13.91 -17.66 -24.94
C ALA A 148 13.86 -17.82 -23.40
N ASN A 149 12.88 -18.56 -22.87
CA ASN A 149 12.60 -18.61 -21.41
C ASN A 149 13.36 -19.70 -20.64
N GLU A 150 13.86 -20.74 -21.30
CA GLU A 150 14.60 -21.81 -20.61
C GLU A 150 15.95 -21.28 -20.07
N SER A 151 16.59 -20.37 -20.82
CA SER A 151 17.85 -19.73 -20.44
C SER A 151 17.76 -18.73 -19.28
N THR A 152 16.56 -18.19 -19.00
CA THR A 152 16.37 -17.19 -17.94
C THR A 152 16.23 -17.84 -16.57
N LEU A 153 15.53 -18.97 -16.47
CA LEU A 153 15.33 -19.69 -15.21
C LEU A 153 16.59 -20.41 -14.70
N ASP A 154 17.55 -20.71 -15.57
CA ASP A 154 18.87 -21.26 -15.18
C ASP A 154 19.65 -20.33 -14.25
N ARG A 155 19.35 -19.03 -14.31
CA ARG A 155 19.95 -17.98 -13.49
C ARG A 155 19.15 -17.70 -12.22
N ALA A 156 17.94 -18.27 -12.09
CA ALA A 156 17.09 -18.09 -10.93
C ALA A 156 17.42 -19.14 -9.85
N TYR A 157 17.84 -18.65 -8.69
CA TYR A 157 18.08 -19.45 -7.49
C TYR A 157 17.07 -19.10 -6.41
N VAL A 158 16.67 -20.10 -5.63
CA VAL A 158 15.80 -19.93 -4.45
C VAL A 158 16.48 -20.50 -3.22
N ARG A 159 16.33 -19.79 -2.09
CA ARG A 159 16.82 -20.26 -0.80
C ARG A 159 15.90 -21.35 -0.25
N LEU A 160 16.46 -22.48 0.15
CA LEU A 160 15.77 -23.47 0.97
C LEU A 160 16.17 -23.31 2.43
N HIS A 161 15.17 -23.39 3.32
CA HIS A 161 15.35 -23.49 4.76
C HIS A 161 14.82 -24.84 5.20
N ILE A 162 15.69 -25.72 5.66
CA ILE A 162 15.32 -27.12 5.89
C ILE A 162 15.44 -27.43 7.37
N TYR A 163 14.29 -27.65 8.00
CA TYR A 163 14.18 -28.11 9.37
C TYR A 163 14.21 -29.64 9.41
N GLN A 164 14.93 -30.20 10.37
CA GLN A 164 15.00 -31.62 10.68
C GLN A 164 14.75 -31.85 12.16
N GLY A 165 14.07 -32.94 12.52
CA GLY A 165 13.81 -33.29 13.93
C GLY A 165 12.72 -32.43 14.58
N ILE A 166 11.74 -31.97 13.81
CA ILE A 166 10.59 -31.23 14.35
C ILE A 166 9.51 -32.20 14.82
N ASP A 167 9.11 -32.07 16.08
CA ASP A 167 7.98 -32.81 16.66
C ASP A 167 6.67 -32.41 15.96
N ARG A 168 5.78 -33.38 15.72
CA ARG A 168 4.50 -33.16 15.01
C ARG A 168 3.66 -32.06 15.67
N GLU A 169 3.68 -32.01 16.99
CA GLU A 169 2.92 -31.06 17.80
C GLU A 169 3.36 -29.61 17.59
N LYS A 170 4.61 -29.37 17.16
CA LYS A 170 5.18 -28.03 16.93
C LYS A 170 5.01 -27.54 15.50
N VAL A 171 4.54 -28.39 14.58
CA VAL A 171 4.35 -28.02 13.17
C VAL A 171 3.42 -26.81 13.02
N PRO A 172 2.24 -26.75 13.69
CA PRO A 172 1.36 -25.59 13.60
C PRO A 172 2.02 -24.30 14.12
N ASP A 173 2.74 -24.37 15.24
CA ASP A 173 3.41 -23.21 15.87
C ASP A 173 4.50 -22.62 14.97
N ILE A 174 5.31 -23.49 14.34
CA ILE A 174 6.34 -23.07 13.39
C ILE A 174 5.68 -22.42 12.17
N ALA A 175 4.63 -23.06 11.65
CA ALA A 175 3.94 -22.54 10.48
C ALA A 175 3.29 -21.17 10.77
N GLU A 176 2.70 -20.99 11.94
CA GLU A 176 2.17 -19.70 12.38
C GLU A 176 3.29 -18.66 12.52
N GLY A 177 4.37 -18.99 13.23
CA GLY A 177 5.49 -18.09 13.48
C GLY A 177 6.14 -17.57 12.18
N LEU A 178 6.36 -18.47 11.22
CA LEU A 178 6.93 -18.15 9.91
C LEU A 178 5.99 -17.28 9.04
N ASN A 179 4.68 -17.32 9.27
CA ASN A 179 3.69 -16.55 8.51
C ASN A 179 3.35 -15.18 9.13
N ARG A 180 3.76 -14.90 10.38
CA ARG A 180 3.43 -13.64 11.10
C ARG A 180 4.20 -12.41 10.61
N SER A 181 5.17 -12.53 9.69
CA SER A 181 5.88 -11.36 9.14
C SER A 181 4.92 -10.47 8.34
N LYS A 182 4.59 -9.29 8.89
CA LYS A 182 3.76 -8.30 8.21
C LYS A 182 4.51 -7.72 7.02
N GLN A 183 3.90 -7.74 5.84
CA GLN A 183 4.47 -7.13 4.64
C GLN A 183 4.64 -5.62 4.85
N VAL A 184 5.79 -5.08 4.40
CA VAL A 184 6.03 -3.63 4.35
C VAL A 184 5.03 -3.04 3.36
N ASP A 185 4.37 -1.95 3.75
CA ASP A 185 3.37 -1.31 2.90
C ASP A 185 4.02 -0.41 1.83
N ASP A 186 3.30 -0.21 0.72
CA ASP A 186 3.80 0.51 -0.46
C ASP A 186 4.39 1.90 -0.14
N PRO A 187 3.75 2.76 0.69
CA PRO A 187 4.34 4.05 1.07
C PRO A 187 5.69 3.92 1.79
N SER A 188 5.90 2.89 2.63
CA SER A 188 7.19 2.69 3.30
C SER A 188 8.30 2.30 2.32
N LEU A 189 7.97 1.51 1.29
CA LEU A 189 8.90 1.17 0.22
C LEU A 189 9.26 2.40 -0.60
N ASP A 190 8.28 3.25 -0.90
CA ASP A 190 8.50 4.49 -1.62
C ASP A 190 9.29 5.54 -0.83
N ASN A 191 9.08 5.59 0.49
CA ASN A 191 9.95 6.35 1.38
C ASN A 191 11.41 5.85 1.30
N LEU A 192 11.64 4.52 1.26
CA LEU A 192 12.98 3.95 1.13
C LEU A 192 13.65 4.32 -0.21
N LYS A 193 12.87 4.46 -1.29
CA LYS A 193 13.35 4.97 -2.59
C LYS A 193 13.65 6.48 -2.59
N GLY A 194 13.34 7.19 -1.51
CA GLY A 194 13.54 8.64 -1.41
C GLY A 194 12.46 9.48 -2.11
N HIS A 195 11.32 8.91 -2.49
CA HIS A 195 10.27 9.64 -3.21
C HIS A 195 9.67 10.80 -2.41
N PHE A 196 9.75 10.77 -1.07
CA PHE A 196 9.19 11.80 -0.19
C PHE A 196 10.21 12.83 0.30
N GLU A 197 11.46 12.79 -0.16
CA GLU A 197 12.52 13.69 0.32
C GLU A 197 12.22 15.16 0.04
N THR A 198 11.65 15.49 -1.12
CA THR A 198 11.24 16.87 -1.43
C THR A 198 10.14 17.36 -0.48
N ILE A 199 9.22 16.47 -0.08
CA ILE A 199 8.19 16.80 0.92
C ILE A 199 8.83 17.09 2.27
N ARG A 200 9.79 16.27 2.72
CA ARG A 200 10.54 16.50 3.97
C ARG A 200 11.22 17.86 3.96
N LYS A 201 11.94 18.18 2.88
CA LYS A 201 12.66 19.45 2.73
C LYS A 201 11.74 20.67 2.78
N VAL A 202 10.59 20.62 2.11
CA VAL A 202 9.65 21.75 2.14
C VAL A 202 8.98 21.92 3.50
N MET A 203 8.74 20.82 4.20
CA MET A 203 8.13 20.85 5.55
C MET A 203 9.15 21.20 6.64
N GLU A 204 10.45 21.13 6.39
CA GLU A 204 11.48 21.46 7.39
C GLU A 204 11.28 22.86 7.98
N GLY A 205 11.20 22.94 9.31
CA GLY A 205 10.93 24.19 10.04
C GLY A 205 9.51 24.76 9.88
N LYS A 206 8.59 24.04 9.22
CA LYS A 206 7.18 24.44 9.08
C LYS A 206 6.32 23.79 10.16
N PRO A 207 5.16 24.39 10.48
CA PRO A 207 4.19 23.79 11.39
C PRO A 207 3.82 22.35 11.01
N GLY A 208 3.85 21.45 11.99
CA GLY A 208 3.45 20.05 11.82
C GLY A 208 4.41 19.17 11.03
N CYS A 209 5.68 19.59 10.84
CA CYS A 209 6.67 18.81 10.11
C CYS A 209 6.96 17.44 10.75
N ASP A 210 6.95 17.39 12.08
CA ASP A 210 7.11 16.21 12.93
C ASP A 210 5.83 15.37 13.03
N GLN A 211 4.71 15.88 12.52
CA GLN A 211 3.42 15.21 12.56
C GLN A 211 3.17 14.34 11.32
N ILE A 212 4.08 14.33 10.35
CA ILE A 212 3.97 13.52 9.13
C ILE A 212 4.70 12.19 9.32
N ALA A 213 3.95 11.10 9.39
CA ALA A 213 4.50 9.76 9.40
C ALA A 213 4.77 9.29 7.96
N TYR A 214 6.04 9.21 7.57
CA TYR A 214 6.48 8.89 6.20
C TYR A 214 6.54 7.40 5.87
N PHE A 215 6.58 6.53 6.87
CA PHE A 215 6.59 5.08 6.73
C PHE A 215 5.87 4.43 7.91
N GLN A 216 5.51 3.16 7.77
CA GLN A 216 4.76 2.43 8.78
C GLN A 216 5.60 2.29 10.07
N GLY A 217 5.06 2.81 11.17
CA GLY A 217 5.74 2.81 12.47
C GLY A 217 6.60 4.05 12.73
N ALA A 218 6.68 4.99 11.77
CA ALA A 218 7.21 6.32 12.05
C ALA A 218 6.30 7.08 13.01
N ASP A 219 6.88 7.98 13.79
CA ASP A 219 6.14 8.95 14.59
C ASP A 219 5.36 9.93 13.69
N GLY A 220 4.27 10.48 14.23
CA GLY A 220 3.43 11.48 13.56
C GLY A 220 1.96 11.08 13.49
N ASP A 221 1.08 12.08 13.63
CA ASP A 221 -0.37 11.89 13.65
C ASP A 221 -1.00 11.74 12.25
N VAL A 222 -0.30 12.18 11.19
CA VAL A 222 -0.79 12.21 9.81
C VAL A 222 0.07 11.33 8.92
N TYR A 223 -0.48 10.21 8.44
CA TYR A 223 0.25 9.33 7.55
C TYR A 223 0.43 9.95 6.16
N ILE A 224 1.59 9.72 5.52
CA ILE A 224 1.98 10.32 4.24
C ILE A 224 0.92 10.16 3.15
N THR A 225 0.19 9.06 3.12
CA THR A 225 -0.90 8.84 2.14
C THR A 225 -2.00 9.90 2.20
N GLU A 226 -2.26 10.50 3.37
CA GLU A 226 -3.20 11.62 3.50
C GLU A 226 -2.62 12.92 2.92
N ILE A 227 -1.32 13.15 3.12
CA ILE A 227 -0.60 14.29 2.54
C ILE A 227 -0.62 14.21 1.01
N LEU A 228 -0.39 13.02 0.45
CA LEU A 228 -0.45 12.80 -1.00
C LEU A 228 -1.86 13.04 -1.56
N VAL A 229 -2.90 12.68 -0.83
CA VAL A 229 -4.29 13.01 -1.22
C VAL A 229 -4.52 14.52 -1.24
N TYR A 230 -3.98 15.27 -0.27
CA TYR A 230 -4.08 16.72 -0.26
C TYR A 230 -3.33 17.37 -1.42
N LEU A 231 -2.11 16.94 -1.73
CA LEU A 231 -1.40 17.41 -2.93
C LEU A 231 -2.22 17.16 -4.20
N GLU A 232 -2.74 15.94 -4.33
CA GLU A 232 -3.46 15.51 -5.53
C GLU A 232 -4.78 16.27 -5.75
N MET A 233 -5.41 16.79 -4.69
CA MET A 233 -6.59 17.68 -4.83
C MET A 233 -6.29 19.00 -5.57
N PHE A 234 -5.03 19.44 -5.56
CA PHE A 234 -4.57 20.67 -6.23
C PHE A 234 -3.84 20.41 -7.54
N ASN A 235 -3.87 19.17 -8.04
CA ASN A 235 -3.32 18.81 -9.35
C ASN A 235 -4.29 19.24 -10.45
N SER A 236 -4.17 20.49 -10.91
CA SER A 236 -5.06 21.06 -11.94
C SER A 236 -4.92 20.41 -13.31
N ASP A 237 -3.78 19.75 -13.59
CA ASP A 237 -3.61 18.92 -14.80
C ASP A 237 -4.58 17.72 -14.77
N ARG A 238 -4.68 17.03 -13.62
CA ARG A 238 -5.57 15.88 -13.49
C ARG A 238 -7.03 16.27 -13.20
N PHE A 239 -7.24 17.38 -12.49
CA PHE A 239 -8.53 17.90 -12.03
C PHE A 239 -8.78 19.34 -12.49
N PRO A 240 -8.98 19.55 -13.81
CA PRO A 240 -9.39 20.85 -14.33
C PRO A 240 -10.79 21.22 -13.81
N ALA A 241 -11.25 22.44 -14.11
CA ALA A 241 -12.51 23.01 -13.60
C ALA A 241 -13.69 22.03 -13.59
N ARG A 242 -13.88 21.24 -14.65
CA ARG A 242 -15.02 20.33 -14.86
C ARG A 242 -14.82 18.89 -14.38
N LYS A 243 -13.71 18.57 -13.70
CA LYS A 243 -13.41 17.21 -13.22
C LYS A 243 -12.95 17.26 -11.77
N HIS A 244 -13.66 16.56 -10.88
CA HIS A 244 -13.46 16.72 -9.43
C HIS A 244 -12.87 15.47 -8.76
N PRO A 245 -11.99 15.64 -7.75
CA PRO A 245 -11.23 14.56 -7.12
C PRO A 245 -12.03 13.71 -6.10
N HIS A 246 -13.33 13.50 -6.33
CA HIS A 246 -14.22 12.83 -5.38
C HIS A 246 -13.82 11.37 -5.08
N TYR A 247 -13.25 10.67 -6.05
CA TYR A 247 -12.86 9.27 -5.88
C TYR A 247 -11.65 9.11 -4.95
N LEU A 248 -10.84 10.15 -4.72
CA LEU A 248 -9.71 10.11 -3.77
C LEU A 248 -10.16 9.83 -2.34
N PHE A 249 -11.41 10.14 -1.99
CA PHE A 249 -11.97 9.82 -0.67
C PHE A 249 -11.95 8.32 -0.37
N SER A 250 -12.24 7.48 -1.37
CA SER A 250 -12.27 6.01 -1.20
C SER A 250 -11.02 5.32 -1.73
N ARG A 251 -10.24 5.99 -2.59
CA ARG A 251 -9.08 5.42 -3.29
C ARG A 251 -7.80 6.15 -2.89
N THR A 252 -7.53 6.26 -1.59
CA THR A 252 -6.32 6.92 -1.07
C THR A 252 -5.03 6.29 -1.61
N LYS A 253 -5.02 4.98 -1.89
CA LYS A 253 -3.91 4.29 -2.56
C LYS A 253 -3.60 4.83 -3.96
N SER A 254 -4.62 5.32 -4.69
CA SER A 254 -4.40 5.91 -6.01
C SER A 254 -3.60 7.20 -5.95
N ALA A 255 -3.64 7.94 -4.83
CA ALA A 255 -2.84 9.15 -4.67
C ALA A 255 -1.33 8.83 -4.66
N LEU A 256 -0.92 7.71 -4.04
CA LEU A 256 0.48 7.25 -4.11
C LEU A 256 0.88 6.92 -5.56
N GLN A 257 0.05 6.15 -6.26
CA GLN A 257 0.31 5.77 -7.66
C GLN A 257 0.36 6.98 -8.61
N PHE A 258 -0.46 8.00 -8.38
CA PHE A 258 -0.40 9.23 -9.16
C PHE A 258 0.85 10.03 -8.83
N PHE A 259 1.23 10.10 -7.56
CA PHE A 259 2.45 10.75 -7.12
C PHE A 259 3.69 10.10 -7.75
N GLU A 260 3.82 8.77 -7.67
CA GLU A 260 4.89 7.98 -8.32
C GLU A 260 5.00 8.30 -9.82
N LYS A 261 3.87 8.37 -10.53
CA LYS A 261 3.87 8.69 -11.95
C LYS A 261 4.22 10.15 -12.23
N ASP A 262 3.77 11.07 -11.38
CA ASP A 262 3.94 12.50 -11.61
C ASP A 262 5.37 12.96 -11.26
N ILE A 263 6.08 12.33 -10.31
CA ILE A 263 7.51 12.64 -10.04
C ILE A 263 8.42 12.31 -11.22
N GLU A 264 8.05 11.30 -12.02
CA GLU A 264 8.79 10.87 -13.22
C GLU A 264 8.53 11.77 -14.44
N LYS A 265 7.41 12.51 -14.47
CA LYS A 265 7.08 13.41 -15.58
C LYS A 265 8.00 14.63 -15.65
N LYS A 266 8.19 15.16 -16.86
CA LYS A 266 8.87 16.43 -17.13
C LYS A 266 8.08 17.23 -18.18
N PRO A 267 7.55 18.42 -17.84
CA PRO A 267 7.45 19.01 -16.50
C PRO A 267 6.60 18.16 -15.52
N SER A 268 6.94 18.21 -14.22
CA SER A 268 6.24 17.44 -13.19
C SER A 268 5.14 18.27 -12.51
N PRO A 269 3.88 17.80 -12.49
CA PRO A 269 2.81 18.48 -11.75
C PRO A 269 3.08 18.57 -10.24
N VAL A 270 3.70 17.55 -9.64
CA VAL A 270 3.94 17.54 -8.20
C VAL A 270 5.09 18.46 -7.78
N ASP A 271 6.07 18.70 -8.67
CA ASP A 271 7.13 19.70 -8.44
C ASP A 271 6.55 21.12 -8.29
N LEU A 272 5.38 21.40 -8.88
CA LEU A 272 4.66 22.67 -8.71
C LEU A 272 3.90 22.79 -7.39
N ILE A 273 3.32 21.69 -6.93
CA ILE A 273 2.40 21.69 -5.77
C ILE A 273 3.17 21.55 -4.46
N ILE A 274 4.21 20.70 -4.42
CA ILE A 274 4.97 20.41 -3.19
C ILE A 274 5.48 21.68 -2.49
N PRO A 275 6.02 22.71 -3.18
CA PRO A 275 6.42 23.96 -2.53
C PRO A 275 5.29 24.69 -1.78
N ARG A 276 4.03 24.45 -2.15
CA ARG A 276 2.82 25.03 -1.52
C ARG A 276 2.20 24.14 -0.47
N LEU A 277 2.75 22.94 -0.25
CA LEU A 277 2.22 21.98 0.71
C LEU A 277 2.00 22.58 2.12
N PRO A 278 2.93 23.37 2.72
CA PRO A 278 2.70 23.92 4.05
C PRO A 278 1.43 24.78 4.11
N GLU A 279 1.16 25.56 3.05
CA GLU A 279 -0.03 26.41 2.95
C GLU A 279 -1.31 25.57 2.83
N ILE A 280 -1.27 24.47 2.05
CA ILE A 280 -2.38 23.53 1.89
C ILE A 280 -2.71 22.81 3.20
N LEU A 281 -1.70 22.40 3.96
CA LEU A 281 -1.87 21.70 5.25
C LEU A 281 -2.45 22.63 6.32
N VAL A 282 -1.96 23.86 6.39
CA VAL A 282 -2.54 24.91 7.25
C VAL A 282 -4.00 25.20 6.85
N LEU A 283 -4.30 25.27 5.55
CA LEU A 283 -5.66 25.46 5.05
C LEU A 283 -6.58 24.31 5.50
N ALA A 284 -6.14 23.06 5.40
CA ALA A 284 -6.93 21.89 5.80
C ALA A 284 -7.32 21.97 7.29
N ASP A 285 -6.37 22.28 8.17
CA ASP A 285 -6.65 22.42 9.60
C ASP A 285 -7.46 23.68 9.93
N THR A 286 -7.28 24.76 9.16
CA THR A 286 -8.09 25.99 9.34
C THR A 286 -9.55 25.75 8.95
N ILE A 287 -9.81 24.97 7.88
CA ILE A 287 -11.16 24.51 7.52
C ILE A 287 -11.75 23.69 8.67
N ARG A 288 -11.00 22.72 9.23
CA ARG A 288 -11.45 21.92 10.38
C ARG A 288 -11.82 22.79 11.59
N LEU A 289 -10.98 23.78 11.90
CA LEU A 289 -11.17 24.69 13.03
C LEU A 289 -12.45 25.54 12.87
N ARG A 290 -12.72 26.05 11.65
CA ARG A 290 -13.79 27.01 11.40
C ARG A 290 -15.15 26.35 11.10
N THR A 291 -15.14 25.13 10.55
CA THR A 291 -16.37 24.41 10.14
C THR A 291 -17.45 24.36 11.24
N PRO A 292 -17.15 24.03 12.52
CA PRO A 292 -18.20 23.93 13.54
C PRO A 292 -18.88 25.27 13.83
N LYS A 293 -18.13 26.38 13.78
CA LYS A 293 -18.69 27.73 13.96
C LYS A 293 -19.57 28.09 12.77
N SER A 294 -19.07 27.95 11.55
CA SER A 294 -19.84 28.21 10.33
C SER A 294 -21.11 27.36 10.25
N ALA A 295 -21.05 26.09 10.66
CA ALA A 295 -22.20 25.21 10.74
C ALA A 295 -23.25 25.73 11.74
N LYS A 296 -22.83 26.25 12.90
CA LYS A 296 -23.73 26.85 13.89
C LYS A 296 -24.40 28.11 13.34
N ASP A 297 -23.64 28.95 12.62
CA ASP A 297 -24.12 30.22 12.06
C ASP A 297 -25.23 29.99 11.02
N ILE A 298 -25.21 28.87 10.29
CA ILE A 298 -26.30 28.44 9.37
C ILE A 298 -27.36 27.54 10.03
N GLY A 299 -27.41 27.47 11.36
CA GLY A 299 -28.43 26.70 12.09
C GLY A 299 -28.24 25.17 12.03
N PHE A 300 -27.03 24.67 11.78
CA PHE A 300 -26.69 23.25 11.83
C PHE A 300 -26.02 22.84 13.15
N SER A 301 -26.59 21.84 13.82
CA SER A 301 -26.06 21.29 15.08
C SER A 301 -24.95 20.26 14.83
N PHE A 302 -23.75 20.73 14.49
CA PHE A 302 -22.60 19.90 14.11
C PHE A 302 -22.29 18.78 15.12
N GLY A 303 -22.32 19.08 16.43
CA GLY A 303 -22.00 18.13 17.49
C GLY A 303 -22.93 16.91 17.63
N ARG A 304 -24.09 16.90 16.97
CA ARG A 304 -25.04 15.77 16.99
C ARG A 304 -24.81 14.79 15.83
N MET A 305 -23.99 15.16 14.86
CA MET A 305 -23.69 14.34 13.69
C MET A 305 -22.86 13.10 14.05
N LYS A 306 -23.17 11.97 13.41
CA LYS A 306 -22.36 10.74 13.49
C LYS A 306 -21.30 10.75 12.39
N GLU A 307 -20.10 10.28 12.71
CA GLU A 307 -18.96 10.27 11.78
C GLU A 307 -19.11 9.26 10.63
N LYS A 308 -19.69 8.09 10.91
CA LYS A 308 -19.93 7.01 9.95
C LYS A 308 -21.11 6.13 10.36
N GLU A 309 -21.57 5.25 9.46
CA GLU A 309 -22.59 4.24 9.76
C GLU A 309 -22.17 3.33 10.93
N GLY A 310 -23.11 3.06 11.85
CA GLY A 310 -22.84 2.27 13.05
C GLY A 310 -21.96 2.93 14.12
N ALA A 311 -21.46 4.16 13.90
CA ALA A 311 -20.63 4.85 14.88
C ALA A 311 -21.42 5.19 16.16
N LYS A 312 -20.87 4.80 17.32
CA LYS A 312 -21.33 5.21 18.64
C LYS A 312 -20.85 6.63 19.02
N LYS A 313 -19.76 7.10 18.41
CA LYS A 313 -19.13 8.41 18.68
C LYS A 313 -19.75 9.51 17.82
N ARG A 314 -19.94 10.68 18.43
CA ARG A 314 -20.48 11.91 17.81
C ARG A 314 -19.33 12.85 17.46
N ALA A 315 -19.58 13.77 16.54
CA ALA A 315 -18.58 14.76 16.11
C ALA A 315 -18.06 15.66 17.25
N LYS A 316 -18.85 15.89 18.31
CA LYS A 316 -18.37 16.62 19.50
C LYS A 316 -17.45 15.74 20.33
N LEU A 317 -16.26 16.26 20.62
CA LEU A 317 -15.28 15.56 21.45
C LEU A 317 -15.58 15.76 22.95
N PRO A 318 -15.19 14.78 23.81
CA PRO A 318 -15.31 14.95 25.25
C PRO A 318 -14.57 16.20 25.75
N LYS A 319 -15.07 16.84 26.81
CA LYS A 319 -14.39 17.98 27.45
C LYS A 319 -12.95 17.59 27.82
N GLY A 320 -11.98 18.43 27.46
CA GLY A 320 -10.55 18.19 27.70
C GLY A 320 -9.89 17.21 26.72
N LYS A 321 -10.60 16.72 25.69
CA LYS A 321 -10.07 15.84 24.63
C LYS A 321 -10.25 16.47 23.25
N GLY A 322 -9.90 17.74 23.10
CA GLY A 322 -9.86 18.39 21.79
C GLY A 322 -8.94 17.64 20.84
N GLU A 323 -9.27 17.64 19.55
CA GLU A 323 -8.42 17.07 18.51
C GLU A 323 -7.32 18.08 18.20
N THR A 324 -6.07 17.64 18.29
CA THR A 324 -4.92 18.43 17.85
C THR A 324 -5.07 18.74 16.36
N LEU A 325 -4.72 19.97 15.99
CA LEU A 325 -4.63 20.39 14.59
C LEU A 325 -3.14 20.41 14.25
N PRO A 326 -2.59 19.34 13.64
CA PRO A 326 -1.15 19.13 13.49
C PRO A 326 -0.41 20.30 12.84
N PHE A 327 -1.06 21.01 11.92
CA PHE A 327 -0.50 22.09 11.11
C PHE A 327 -0.89 23.49 11.64
N LEU A 328 -1.62 23.56 12.76
CA LEU A 328 -1.93 24.79 13.50
C LEU A 328 -1.44 24.68 14.95
N PRO A 329 -0.15 24.98 15.23
CA PRO A 329 0.47 24.76 16.53
C PRO A 329 -0.29 25.45 17.67
N GLY A 330 -0.51 24.71 18.76
CA GLY A 330 -1.23 25.20 19.94
C GLY A 330 -2.74 25.38 19.74
N LYS A 331 -3.31 24.95 18.60
CA LYS A 331 -4.76 24.94 18.38
C LYS A 331 -5.31 23.52 18.54
N THR A 332 -6.50 23.46 19.16
CA THR A 332 -7.28 22.22 19.28
C THR A 332 -8.70 22.47 18.79
N ALA A 333 -9.29 21.51 18.09
CA ALA A 333 -10.69 21.55 17.70
C ALA A 333 -11.57 20.84 18.74
N GLU A 334 -12.69 21.45 19.13
CA GLU A 334 -13.69 20.83 20.01
C GLU A 334 -14.56 19.79 19.29
N TYR A 335 -14.53 19.81 17.96
CA TYR A 335 -15.29 18.92 17.10
C TYR A 335 -14.36 18.28 16.09
N ARG A 336 -14.59 17.00 15.83
CA ARG A 336 -13.95 16.31 14.72
C ARG A 336 -14.72 16.59 13.44
N VAL A 337 -14.06 17.18 12.46
CA VAL A 337 -14.61 17.35 11.11
C VAL A 337 -14.27 16.13 10.27
N PRO A 338 -15.26 15.33 9.83
CA PRO A 338 -14.97 14.13 9.04
C PRO A 338 -14.35 14.48 7.69
N LYS A 339 -13.47 13.61 7.20
CA LYS A 339 -12.83 13.74 5.88
C LYS A 339 -13.82 13.97 4.75
N GLY A 340 -15.00 13.36 4.83
CA GLY A 340 -16.00 13.49 3.77
C GLY A 340 -16.67 14.86 3.67
N TRP A 341 -16.47 15.73 4.67
CA TRP A 341 -16.78 17.16 4.56
C TRP A 341 -15.52 17.97 4.26
N LEU A 342 -14.39 17.65 4.90
CA LEU A 342 -13.13 18.36 4.66
C LEU A 342 -12.68 18.31 3.20
N TYR A 343 -12.73 17.13 2.58
CA TYR A 343 -12.15 16.90 1.25
C TYR A 343 -12.83 17.73 0.15
N PRO A 344 -14.17 17.77 0.01
CA PRO A 344 -14.79 18.65 -0.98
C PRO A 344 -14.51 20.14 -0.72
N MET A 345 -14.47 20.57 0.54
CA MET A 345 -14.17 21.96 0.89
C MET A 345 -12.71 22.33 0.59
N LEU A 346 -11.75 21.46 0.93
CA LEU A 346 -10.33 21.67 0.67
C LEU A 346 -10.04 21.66 -0.84
N ALA A 347 -10.55 20.67 -1.57
CA ALA A 347 -10.36 20.54 -3.01
C ALA A 347 -10.96 21.72 -3.80
N ALA A 348 -11.96 22.42 -3.25
CA ALA A 348 -12.54 23.60 -3.90
C ALA A 348 -11.53 24.75 -4.09
N PHE A 349 -10.53 24.86 -3.20
CA PHE A 349 -9.50 25.89 -3.30
C PHE A 349 -8.57 25.71 -4.50
N ARG A 350 -8.64 24.59 -5.22
CA ARG A 350 -7.99 24.47 -6.52
C ARG A 350 -8.51 25.51 -7.54
N ALA A 351 -9.73 26.05 -7.35
CA ALA A 351 -10.27 27.17 -8.14
C ALA A 351 -9.43 28.45 -8.01
N ASN A 352 -8.69 28.58 -6.90
CA ASN A 352 -7.84 29.72 -6.59
C ASN A 352 -6.41 29.55 -7.12
N VAL A 353 -6.13 28.52 -7.92
CA VAL A 353 -4.80 28.24 -8.45
C VAL A 353 -4.66 28.82 -9.86
N ASP A 354 -3.72 29.73 -10.01
CA ASP A 354 -3.13 30.11 -11.28
C ASP A 354 -2.10 29.04 -11.69
N TRP A 355 -2.53 28.10 -12.53
CA TRP A 355 -1.76 26.92 -12.94
C TRP A 355 -1.24 27.07 -14.36
N ASN A 356 0.05 26.79 -14.56
CA ASN A 356 0.59 26.51 -15.89
C ASN A 356 1.80 25.59 -15.76
N LEU A 357 1.66 24.35 -16.25
CA LEU A 357 2.69 23.33 -16.11
C LEU A 357 3.96 23.65 -16.93
N GLU A 358 3.80 24.12 -18.17
CA GLU A 358 4.91 24.44 -19.08
C GLU A 358 5.71 25.67 -18.63
N GLN A 359 5.04 26.66 -18.05
CA GLN A 359 5.65 27.89 -17.53
C GLN A 359 6.09 27.76 -16.07
N ASN A 360 5.98 26.57 -15.49
CA ASN A 360 6.30 26.29 -14.09
C ASN A 360 5.56 27.25 -13.11
N ALA A 361 4.28 27.51 -13.36
CA ALA A 361 3.47 28.44 -12.57
C ALA A 361 2.47 27.71 -11.67
N PHE A 362 2.58 27.96 -10.37
CA PHE A 362 1.57 27.68 -9.36
C PHE A 362 1.50 28.87 -8.40
N LYS A 363 0.44 29.67 -8.50
CA LYS A 363 0.22 30.83 -7.63
C LYS A 363 -1.22 30.89 -7.17
N TRP A 364 -1.45 31.39 -5.96
CA TRP A 364 -2.80 31.68 -5.51
C TRP A 364 -3.25 33.00 -6.13
N TYR A 365 -4.44 33.03 -6.74
CA TYR A 365 -5.03 34.29 -7.21
C TYR A 365 -5.33 35.24 -6.03
N MET A 366 -5.75 34.67 -4.90
CA MET A 366 -6.03 35.37 -3.64
C MET A 366 -5.36 34.64 -2.46
N PRO A 367 -4.86 35.34 -1.43
CA PRO A 367 -4.40 34.68 -0.19
C PRO A 367 -5.45 33.73 0.39
N LEU A 368 -5.03 32.52 0.78
CA LEU A 368 -5.93 31.44 1.20
C LEU A 368 -6.76 31.78 2.44
N ASP A 369 -6.17 32.49 3.40
CA ASP A 369 -6.82 32.93 4.63
C ASP A 369 -7.97 33.90 4.35
N LYS A 370 -7.72 34.90 3.51
CA LYS A 370 -8.72 35.88 3.07
C LYS A 370 -9.85 35.20 2.31
N LEU A 371 -9.50 34.36 1.34
CA LEU A 371 -10.49 33.63 0.56
C LEU A 371 -11.34 32.71 1.45
N LEU A 372 -10.72 32.02 2.41
CA LEU A 372 -11.42 31.12 3.32
C LEU A 372 -12.40 31.88 4.22
N ASP A 373 -12.06 33.07 4.72
CA ASP A 373 -12.98 33.90 5.51
C ASP A 373 -14.28 34.19 4.75
N GLU A 374 -14.17 34.42 3.45
CA GLU A 374 -15.31 34.79 2.60
C GLU A 374 -16.17 33.58 2.19
N VAL A 375 -15.57 32.40 1.99
CA VAL A 375 -16.28 31.25 1.39
C VAL A 375 -16.64 30.14 2.36
N ILE A 376 -16.07 30.08 3.57
CA ILE A 376 -16.23 28.93 4.48
C ILE A 376 -17.70 28.65 4.83
N THR A 377 -18.52 29.67 5.04
CA THR A 377 -19.94 29.50 5.36
C THR A 377 -20.70 28.85 4.20
N ASP A 378 -20.42 29.27 2.97
CA ASP A 378 -21.01 28.68 1.76
C ASP A 378 -20.56 27.23 1.55
N LEU A 379 -19.28 26.93 1.77
CA LEU A 379 -18.73 25.58 1.67
C LEU A 379 -19.38 24.63 2.68
N VAL A 380 -19.54 25.07 3.93
CA VAL A 380 -20.23 24.29 4.97
C VAL A 380 -21.71 24.12 4.63
N GLN A 381 -22.36 25.14 4.07
CA GLN A 381 -23.75 25.04 3.62
C GLN A 381 -23.93 23.97 2.54
N VAL A 382 -23.02 23.85 1.57
CA VAL A 382 -23.05 22.78 0.55
C VAL A 382 -23.03 21.40 1.22
N CYS A 383 -22.09 21.16 2.14
CA CYS A 383 -22.02 19.87 2.85
C CYS A 383 -23.25 19.60 3.73
N VAL A 384 -23.80 20.62 4.39
CA VAL A 384 -25.01 20.51 5.22
C VAL A 384 -26.24 20.18 4.38
N THR A 385 -26.40 20.84 3.24
CA THR A 385 -27.51 20.58 2.30
C THR A 385 -27.43 19.16 1.76
N GLU A 386 -26.26 18.74 1.27
CA GLU A 386 -26.05 17.36 0.79
C GLU A 386 -26.29 16.32 1.89
N HIS A 387 -25.89 16.61 3.14
CA HIS A 387 -26.15 15.75 4.29
C HIS A 387 -27.66 15.65 4.61
N ARG A 388 -28.37 16.77 4.67
CA ARG A 388 -29.77 16.85 5.10
C ARG A 388 -30.72 16.32 4.01
N ASP A 389 -30.61 16.85 2.81
CA ASP A 389 -31.60 16.65 1.74
C ASP A 389 -31.57 15.21 1.22
N ASN A 390 -30.38 14.61 1.21
CA ASN A 390 -30.18 13.22 0.78
C ASN A 390 -30.05 12.24 1.95
N ASN A 391 -30.20 12.71 3.21
CA ASN A 391 -29.98 11.93 4.42
C ASN A 391 -28.63 11.16 4.42
N LEU A 392 -27.59 11.79 3.85
CA LEU A 392 -26.28 11.17 3.62
C LEU A 392 -25.34 11.43 4.77
N LYS A 393 -24.67 10.39 5.26
CA LYS A 393 -23.59 10.55 6.24
C LYS A 393 -22.36 11.23 5.61
N PRO A 394 -21.47 11.84 6.41
CA PRO A 394 -20.31 12.56 5.89
C PRO A 394 -19.45 11.77 4.91
N ASP A 395 -19.26 10.47 5.13
CA ASP A 395 -18.50 9.59 4.24
C ASP A 395 -19.17 9.39 2.87
N LEU A 396 -20.50 9.41 2.80
CA LEU A 396 -21.22 9.36 1.53
C LEU A 396 -21.17 10.71 0.82
N VAL A 397 -21.25 11.82 1.55
CA VAL A 397 -21.03 13.18 1.01
C VAL A 397 -19.65 13.28 0.36
N GLY A 398 -18.60 12.77 1.03
CA GLY A 398 -17.24 12.75 0.50
C GLY A 398 -17.02 11.93 -0.77
N LYS A 399 -17.98 11.08 -1.15
CA LYS A 399 -17.96 10.29 -2.40
C LYS A 399 -18.77 10.92 -3.54
N ARG A 400 -19.53 11.98 -3.28
CA ARG A 400 -20.39 12.62 -4.29
C ARG A 400 -19.60 13.63 -5.08
N GLU A 401 -19.48 13.42 -6.39
CA GLU A 401 -18.88 14.40 -7.30
C GLU A 401 -19.59 15.76 -7.23
N SER A 402 -20.92 15.77 -7.12
CA SER A 402 -21.75 16.98 -7.01
C SER A 402 -21.34 17.88 -5.85
N THR A 403 -20.93 17.32 -4.70
CA THR A 403 -20.50 18.10 -3.54
C THR A 403 -19.19 18.84 -3.83
N TYR A 404 -18.23 18.19 -4.50
CA TYR A 404 -16.97 18.83 -4.89
C TYR A 404 -17.19 19.91 -5.96
N GLY A 405 -18.10 19.64 -6.91
CA GLY A 405 -18.51 20.62 -7.94
C GLY A 405 -19.10 21.88 -7.32
N GLN A 406 -20.11 21.72 -6.48
CA GLN A 406 -20.77 22.84 -5.80
C GLN A 406 -19.79 23.63 -4.91
N CYS A 407 -18.91 22.95 -4.15
CA CYS A 407 -17.90 23.63 -3.35
C CYS A 407 -16.93 24.44 -4.23
N TYR A 408 -16.44 23.84 -5.32
CA TYR A 408 -15.58 24.51 -6.31
C TYR A 408 -16.25 25.75 -6.88
N ASP A 409 -17.51 25.65 -7.27
CA ASP A 409 -18.28 26.76 -7.84
C ASP A 409 -18.44 27.93 -6.85
N LYS A 410 -18.57 27.67 -5.55
CA LYS A 410 -18.62 28.73 -4.53
C LYS A 410 -17.32 29.53 -4.49
N VAL A 411 -16.18 28.84 -4.52
CA VAL A 411 -14.87 29.49 -4.54
C VAL A 411 -14.66 30.27 -5.84
N LEU A 412 -14.95 29.64 -6.98
CA LEU A 412 -14.82 30.25 -8.30
C LEU A 412 -15.70 31.51 -8.43
N LEU A 413 -16.97 31.43 -8.01
CA LEU A 413 -17.91 32.54 -8.08
C LEU A 413 -17.45 33.72 -7.21
N HIS A 414 -16.90 33.46 -6.02
CA HIS A 414 -16.35 34.53 -5.18
C HIS A 414 -15.16 35.22 -5.85
N LEU A 415 -14.23 34.47 -6.43
CA LEU A 415 -13.07 35.02 -7.14
C LEU A 415 -13.50 35.91 -8.31
N LEU A 416 -14.44 35.44 -9.13
CA LEU A 416 -14.98 36.20 -10.27
C LEU A 416 -15.67 37.50 -9.82
N ARG A 417 -16.47 37.44 -8.75
CA ARG A 417 -17.13 38.63 -8.16
C ARG A 417 -16.14 39.63 -7.56
N SER A 418 -14.99 39.15 -7.10
CA SER A 418 -13.90 39.96 -6.57
C SER A 418 -13.02 40.60 -7.65
N GLY A 419 -13.36 40.44 -8.93
CA GLY A 419 -12.64 41.03 -10.06
C GLY A 419 -11.30 40.33 -10.38
N VAL A 420 -11.07 39.15 -9.82
CA VAL A 420 -9.89 38.33 -10.14
C VAL A 420 -9.98 37.86 -11.59
N LYS A 421 -8.95 38.15 -12.39
CA LYS A 421 -8.82 37.65 -13.76
C LYS A 421 -8.27 36.22 -13.71
N ILE A 422 -9.18 35.25 -13.78
CA ILE A 422 -8.84 33.83 -13.81
C ILE A 422 -8.49 33.45 -15.26
N ARG A 423 -7.39 32.72 -15.47
CA ARG A 423 -7.11 32.13 -16.78
C ARG A 423 -8.26 31.18 -17.15
N GLN A 424 -8.83 31.38 -18.33
CA GLN A 424 -9.73 30.40 -18.91
C GLN A 424 -8.84 29.34 -19.58
N ASP A 425 -8.98 28.09 -19.13
CA ASP A 425 -8.35 26.93 -19.77
C ASP A 425 -8.94 26.69 -21.17
#